data_AF-A0A5K1GK40-F1
#
_entry.id   AF-A0A5K1GK40-F1
#
_cell.length_a   1.000
_cell.length_b   1.000
_cell.length_c   1.000
_cell.angle_alpha   90.00
_cell.angle_beta   90.00
_cell.angle_gamma   90.00
#
_symmetry.space_group_name_H-M   'P 1'
#
loop_
_entity.id
_entity.type
_entity.pdbx_description
1 polymer ?
#
loop_
_entity_poly.entity_id
_entity_poly.type
_entity_poly.pdbx_seq_one_letter_code
_entity_poly.pdbx_strand_id
1 'polypeptide(L)'
;MLKRILNAGSKTLQDQLFAELKGRIKEDDISAPLRDGPYFYYTRTLEGKEYVQHCRQPIPNGEGPGSVHEVMPTGPDSPLQHIILDENVKAQGHEYYSVGAFK
;
A
#
# COMPACT_ATOMS: atom_id res chain seq x y z
N MET A 1 -24.54 22.55 16.47
CA MET A 1 -25.51 23.03 15.46
C MET A 1 -24.87 23.96 14.41
N LEU A 2 -24.01 24.93 14.77
CA LEU A 2 -23.40 25.88 13.82
C LEU A 2 -22.38 25.30 12.81
N LYS A 3 -21.54 24.31 13.18
CA LYS A 3 -20.55 23.72 12.24
C LYS A 3 -21.15 23.08 10.99
N ARG A 4 -22.42 22.64 11.07
CA ARG A 4 -23.12 21.93 9.99
C ARG A 4 -23.72 22.90 8.95
N ILE A 5 -23.95 24.17 9.32
CA ILE A 5 -24.52 25.20 8.46
C ILE A 5 -23.42 25.82 7.56
N LEU A 6 -22.19 25.97 8.06
CA LEU A 6 -21.06 26.49 7.26
C LEU A 6 -20.71 25.59 6.07
N ASN A 7 -20.88 24.27 6.19
CA ASN A 7 -20.53 23.31 5.12
C ASN A 7 -21.63 23.11 4.07
N ALA A 8 -22.84 23.61 4.31
CA ALA A 8 -23.99 23.35 3.44
C ALA A 8 -23.87 24.01 2.06
N GLY A 9 -23.25 25.20 1.98
CA GLY A 9 -23.08 25.92 0.71
C GLY A 9 -22.00 25.36 -0.22
N SER A 10 -21.10 24.52 0.30
CA SER A 10 -19.95 23.98 -0.45
C SER A 10 -20.04 22.48 -0.72
N LYS A 11 -21.16 21.81 -0.36
CA LYS A 11 -21.27 20.35 -0.44
C LYS A 11 -21.03 19.81 -1.85
N THR A 12 -21.60 20.45 -2.87
CA THR A 12 -21.37 20.11 -4.28
C THR A 12 -19.89 20.19 -4.66
N LEU A 13 -19.19 21.25 -4.24
CA LEU A 13 -17.77 21.40 -4.52
C LEU A 13 -16.92 20.34 -3.78
N GLN A 14 -17.27 20.01 -2.53
CA GLN A 14 -16.59 18.97 -1.76
C GLN A 14 -16.75 17.60 -2.42
N ASP A 15 -17.95 17.25 -2.88
CA ASP A 15 -18.22 15.98 -3.53
C ASP A 15 -17.50 15.89 -4.89
N GLN A 16 -17.45 17.00 -5.65
CA GLN A 16 -16.66 17.10 -6.88
C GLN A 16 -15.16 16.90 -6.63
N LEU A 17 -14.60 17.61 -5.65
CA LEU A 17 -13.19 17.48 -5.28
C LEU A 17 -12.87 16.08 -4.76
N PHE A 18 -13.75 15.48 -3.97
CA PHE A 18 -13.58 14.11 -3.47
C PHE A 18 -13.53 13.12 -4.64
N ALA A 19 -14.46 13.22 -5.59
CA ALA A 19 -14.48 12.36 -6.76
C ALA A 19 -13.24 12.55 -7.64
N GLU A 20 -12.80 13.80 -7.84
CA GLU A 20 -11.60 14.11 -8.61
C GLU A 20 -10.34 13.55 -7.94
N LEU A 21 -10.17 13.79 -6.63
CA LEU A 21 -9.02 13.30 -5.88
C LEU A 21 -9.00 11.76 -5.87
N LYS A 22 -10.15 11.13 -5.62
CA LYS A 22 -10.26 9.66 -5.67
C LYS A 22 -9.92 9.13 -7.07
N GLY A 23 -10.42 9.75 -8.13
CA GLY A 23 -10.14 9.34 -9.51
C GLY A 23 -8.67 9.50 -9.93
N ARG A 24 -7.88 10.30 -9.22
CA ARG A 24 -6.44 10.47 -9.45
C ARG A 24 -5.57 9.49 -8.64
N ILE A 25 -6.17 8.73 -7.71
CA ILE A 25 -5.46 7.76 -6.88
C ILE A 25 -5.52 6.39 -7.55
N LYS A 26 -4.36 5.76 -7.70
CA LYS A 26 -4.27 4.35 -8.07
C LYS A 26 -4.38 3.52 -6.80
N GLU A 27 -5.53 2.87 -6.59
CA GLU A 27 -5.80 2.16 -5.34
C GLU A 27 -4.98 0.87 -5.20
N ASP A 28 -4.80 0.11 -6.29
CA ASP A 28 -3.92 -1.07 -6.33
C ASP A 28 -2.54 -0.68 -6.85
N ASP A 29 -1.55 -0.67 -5.95
CA ASP A 29 -0.18 -0.29 -6.28
C ASP A 29 0.85 -1.01 -5.39
N ILE A 30 2.10 -0.99 -5.85
CA ILE A 30 3.23 -1.61 -5.15
C ILE A 30 4.35 -0.57 -5.01
N SER A 31 4.96 -0.48 -3.83
CA SER A 31 6.12 0.39 -3.62
C SER A 31 7.34 -0.08 -4.40
N ALA A 32 8.32 0.81 -4.61
CA ALA A 32 9.64 0.37 -5.04
C ALA A 32 10.19 -0.69 -4.05
N PRO A 33 10.70 -1.83 -4.55
CA PRO A 33 11.17 -2.90 -3.69
C PRO A 33 12.52 -2.57 -3.05
N LEU A 34 12.65 -2.93 -1.78
CA LEU A 34 13.91 -2.89 -1.04
C LEU A 34 14.53 -4.29 -1.06
N ARG A 35 15.77 -4.39 -1.53
CA ARG A 35 16.55 -5.63 -1.43
C ARG A 35 17.17 -5.73 -0.03
N ASP A 36 16.90 -6.81 0.68
CA ASP A 36 17.57 -7.12 1.94
C ASP A 36 17.72 -8.63 2.15
N GLY A 37 18.95 -9.08 2.40
CA GLY A 37 19.32 -10.48 2.42
C GLY A 37 18.84 -11.22 1.15
N PRO A 38 18.13 -12.35 1.29
CA PRO A 38 17.65 -13.14 0.16
C PRO A 38 16.25 -12.71 -0.36
N TYR A 39 15.74 -11.53 0.04
CA TYR A 39 14.39 -11.10 -0.30
C TYR A 39 14.32 -9.68 -0.87
N PHE A 40 13.31 -9.46 -1.72
CA PHE A 40 12.74 -8.14 -1.95
C PHE A 40 11.60 -7.90 -0.96
N TYR A 41 11.63 -6.78 -0.27
CA TYR A 41 10.59 -6.28 0.62
C TYR A 41 9.85 -5.12 -0.03
N TYR A 42 8.54 -5.08 0.11
CA TYR A 42 7.73 -4.02 -0.47
C TYR A 42 6.39 -3.93 0.26
N THR A 43 5.72 -2.80 0.07
CA THR A 43 4.32 -2.64 0.48
C THR A 43 3.41 -2.67 -0.73
N ARG A 44 2.17 -3.11 -0.54
CA ARG A 44 1.12 -3.00 -1.56
C ARG A 44 -0.16 -2.43 -0.96
N THR A 45 -0.84 -1.60 -1.74
CA THR A 45 -2.22 -1.18 -1.49
C THR A 45 -3.15 -2.03 -2.36
N LEU A 46 -4.42 -2.12 -1.98
CA LEU A 46 -5.41 -2.89 -2.72
C LEU A 46 -6.66 -2.04 -2.94
N GLU A 47 -7.32 -2.27 -4.07
CA GLU A 47 -8.58 -1.61 -4.38
C GLU A 47 -9.61 -1.84 -3.26
N GLY A 48 -10.24 -0.75 -2.81
CA GLY A 48 -11.20 -0.76 -1.72
C GLY A 48 -10.63 -1.08 -0.33
N LYS A 49 -9.30 -1.07 -0.16
CA LYS A 49 -8.63 -1.25 1.14
C LYS A 49 -8.00 0.05 1.62
N GLU A 50 -8.03 0.24 2.94
CA GLU A 50 -7.60 1.51 3.57
C GLU A 50 -6.15 1.46 4.05
N TYR A 51 -5.60 0.26 4.27
CA TYR A 51 -4.26 0.07 4.82
C TYR A 51 -3.37 -0.78 3.92
N VAL A 52 -2.06 -0.69 4.12
CA VAL A 52 -1.06 -1.42 3.33
C VAL A 52 -0.91 -2.87 3.77
N GLN A 53 -0.40 -3.70 2.87
CA GLN A 53 0.16 -5.01 3.20
C GLN A 53 1.68 -4.95 3.06
N HIS A 54 2.40 -5.40 4.08
CA HIS A 54 3.85 -5.58 4.05
C HIS A 54 4.16 -6.97 3.52
N CYS A 55 5.00 -7.03 2.50
CA CYS A 55 5.24 -8.24 1.74
C CYS A 55 6.72 -8.47 1.48
N ARG A 56 7.07 -9.72 1.21
CA ARG A 56 8.35 -10.08 0.63
C ARG A 56 8.23 -11.16 -0.43
N GLN A 57 9.19 -11.20 -1.33
CA GLN A 57 9.39 -12.34 -2.23
C GLN A 57 10.87 -12.70 -2.32
N PRO A 58 11.23 -13.97 -2.50
CA PRO A 58 12.63 -14.37 -2.62
C PRO A 58 13.26 -13.78 -3.88
N ILE A 59 14.53 -13.41 -3.79
CA ILE A 59 15.33 -12.98 -4.94
C ILE A 59 15.72 -14.24 -5.73
N PRO A 60 15.50 -14.31 -7.05
CA PRO A 60 16.01 -15.39 -7.87
C PRO A 60 17.54 -15.46 -7.76
N ASN A 61 18.09 -16.61 -7.36
CA ASN A 61 19.52 -16.79 -7.04
C ASN A 61 20.01 -15.86 -5.91
N GLY A 62 19.20 -15.66 -4.87
CA GLY A 62 19.33 -14.66 -3.79
C GLY A 62 20.56 -14.69 -2.88
N GLU A 63 21.69 -15.18 -3.38
CA GLU A 63 23.00 -15.09 -2.75
C GLU A 63 23.94 -14.29 -3.67
N GLY A 64 24.64 -13.30 -3.10
CA GLY A 64 25.65 -12.52 -3.82
C GLY A 64 25.45 -11.00 -3.72
N PRO A 65 26.43 -10.23 -4.24
CA PRO A 65 26.33 -8.78 -4.31
C PRO A 65 25.14 -8.38 -5.20
N GLY A 66 24.30 -7.48 -4.71
CA GLY A 66 23.22 -6.91 -5.52
C GLY A 66 23.74 -6.19 -6.76
N SER A 67 22.86 -5.98 -7.74
CA SER A 67 23.18 -5.28 -8.99
C SER A 67 22.26 -4.08 -9.20
N VAL A 68 22.76 -3.00 -9.81
CA VAL A 68 21.92 -1.85 -10.20
C VAL A 68 20.90 -2.21 -11.29
N HIS A 69 21.11 -3.33 -11.98
CA HIS A 69 20.19 -3.88 -12.98
C HIS A 69 19.27 -4.97 -12.40
N GLU A 70 19.37 -5.24 -11.10
CA GLU A 70 18.50 -6.20 -10.43
C GLU A 70 17.09 -5.61 -10.29
N VAL A 71 16.11 -6.34 -10.81
CA VAL A 71 14.70 -5.94 -10.79
C VAL A 71 13.90 -7.05 -10.14
N MET A 72 13.02 -6.68 -9.22
CA MET A 72 12.09 -7.63 -8.62
C MET A 72 11.17 -8.20 -9.71
N PRO A 73 11.12 -9.53 -9.90
CA PRO A 73 10.29 -10.12 -10.94
C PRO A 73 8.80 -9.83 -10.67
N THR A 74 8.07 -9.46 -11.72
CA THR A 74 6.62 -9.26 -11.71
C THR A 74 5.96 -10.15 -12.76
N GLY A 75 4.72 -10.57 -12.50
CA GLY A 75 3.93 -11.40 -13.42
C GLY A 75 3.69 -12.84 -12.93
N PRO A 76 3.12 -13.70 -13.79
CA PRO A 76 2.67 -15.04 -13.42
C PRO A 76 3.80 -15.98 -12.98
N ASP A 77 5.00 -15.77 -13.51
CA ASP A 77 6.18 -16.59 -13.23
C ASP A 77 7.01 -16.05 -12.05
N SER A 78 6.54 -14.98 -11.40
CA SER A 78 7.19 -14.45 -10.20
C SER A 78 7.16 -15.46 -9.06
N PRO A 79 8.21 -15.49 -8.23
CA PRO A 79 8.20 -16.25 -6.99
C PRO A 79 7.00 -15.89 -6.11
N LEU A 80 6.54 -16.87 -5.33
CA LEU A 80 5.41 -16.66 -4.43
C LEU A 80 5.71 -15.55 -3.41
N GLN A 81 4.85 -14.54 -3.43
CA GLN A 81 4.79 -13.49 -2.42
C GLN A 81 4.41 -14.06 -1.06
N HIS A 82 5.06 -13.55 -0.01
CA HIS A 82 4.69 -13.77 1.38
C HIS A 82 4.18 -12.45 1.96
N ILE A 83 2.97 -12.47 2.52
CA ILE A 83 2.42 -11.35 3.30
C ILE A 83 2.96 -11.49 4.73
N ILE A 84 3.75 -10.51 5.17
CA ILE A 84 4.34 -10.48 6.51
C ILE A 84 3.35 -9.85 7.49
N LEU A 85 2.67 -8.78 7.07
CA LEU A 85 1.66 -8.07 7.84
C LEU A 85 0.57 -7.53 6.93
N ASP A 86 -0.68 -7.89 7.20
CA ASP A 86 -1.85 -7.25 6.60
C ASP A 86 -2.48 -6.29 7.62
N GLU A 87 -2.26 -5.00 7.43
CA GLU A 87 -2.81 -3.98 8.33
C GLU A 87 -4.33 -3.86 8.20
N ASN A 88 -4.94 -4.22 7.06
CA ASN A 88 -6.39 -4.20 6.91
C ASN A 88 -7.06 -5.24 7.82
N VAL A 89 -6.41 -6.40 8.01
CA VAL A 89 -6.87 -7.41 8.95
C VAL A 89 -6.67 -6.93 10.39
N LYS A 90 -5.53 -6.29 10.69
CA LYS A 90 -5.25 -5.79 12.04
C LYS A 90 -6.13 -4.61 12.44
N ALA A 91 -6.55 -3.78 11.50
CA ALA A 91 -7.41 -2.63 11.75
C ALA A 91 -8.87 -3.00 12.01
N GLN A 92 -9.29 -4.25 11.78
CA GLN A 92 -10.68 -4.65 11.97
C GLN A 92 -11.13 -4.44 13.42
N GLY A 93 -12.26 -3.77 13.61
CA GLY A 93 -12.79 -3.46 14.94
C GLY A 93 -12.15 -2.24 15.61
N HIS A 94 -11.25 -1.54 14.92
CA HIS A 94 -10.65 -0.30 15.39
C HIS A 94 -11.16 0.90 14.59
N GLU A 95 -11.53 1.99 15.28
CA GLU A 95 -11.86 3.26 14.61
C GLU A 95 -10.63 3.95 14.01
N TYR A 96 -9.44 3.63 14.54
CA TYR A 96 -8.15 4.10 14.06
C TYR A 96 -7.09 3.03 14.31
N TYR A 97 -6.26 2.78 13.30
CA TYR A 97 -5.13 1.87 13.37
C TYR A 97 -3.89 2.51 12.76
N SER A 98 -2.73 2.28 13.36
CA SER A 98 -1.46 2.81 12.86
C SER A 98 -0.30 1.96 13.35
N VAL A 99 0.65 1.68 12.45
CA VAL A 99 1.90 1.01 12.76
C VAL A 99 3.01 2.05 12.85
N GLY A 100 3.56 2.25 14.05
CA GLY A 100 4.60 3.26 14.28
C GLY A 100 5.99 2.88 13.75
N ALA A 101 6.31 1.58 13.72
CA ALA A 101 7.51 1.05 13.11
C ALA A 101 7.30 -0.41 12.74
N PHE A 102 7.79 -0.79 11.57
CA PHE A 102 7.85 -2.17 11.11
C PHE A 102 9.28 -2.42 10.61
N LYS A 103 9.95 -3.41 11.19
CA LYS A 103 11.34 -3.78 10.91
C LYS A 103 11.40 -5.24 10.50
#